data_AF-A0A290WVQ7-F1
#
_entry.id   AF-A0A290WVQ7-F1
#
_cell.length_a   1.000
_cell.length_b   1.000
_cell.length_c   1.000
_cell.angle_alpha   90.00
_cell.angle_beta   90.00
_cell.angle_gamma   90.00
#
_symmetry.space_group_name_H-M   'P 1'
#
loop_
_entity.id
_entity.type
_entity.pdbx_description
1 polymer ?
#
loop_
_entity_poly.entity_id
_entity_poly.type
_entity_poly.pdbx_seq_one_letter_code
_entity_poly.pdbx_strand_id
1 'polypeptide(L)'
;MDSSPLSLQLTREVLAATASQNWDALELLDRKLAQHLASLGILSEREKAALLALRKAHAQAYQACSDEKHRLGMQLGEIHSKQEGWVAYAIENAMYQDENPA
;
A
#
# COMPACT_ATOMS: atom_id res chain seq x y z
N MET A 1 -22.46 -6.65 24.00
CA MET A 1 -22.85 -7.34 22.76
C MET A 1 -21.61 -8.01 22.21
N ASP A 2 -21.71 -9.26 21.74
CA ASP A 2 -20.56 -10.01 21.19
C ASP A 2 -20.07 -9.34 19.89
N SER A 3 -18.83 -8.86 19.89
CA SER A 3 -18.23 -8.14 18.76
C SER A 3 -17.55 -9.06 17.74
N SER A 4 -17.51 -10.37 18.00
CA SER A 4 -16.83 -11.36 17.16
C SER A 4 -17.31 -11.39 15.70
N PRO A 5 -18.62 -11.32 15.39
CA PRO A 5 -19.10 -11.36 14.00
C PRO A 5 -18.57 -10.19 13.17
N LEU A 6 -18.53 -8.99 13.75
CA LEU A 6 -18.01 -7.79 13.08
C LEU A 6 -16.50 -7.90 12.86
N SER A 7 -15.74 -8.40 13.83
CA SER A 7 -14.29 -8.65 13.66
C SER A 7 -14.00 -9.64 12.52
N LEU A 8 -14.78 -10.72 12.42
CA LEU A 8 -14.64 -11.71 11.34
C LEU A 8 -15.10 -11.17 9.98
N GLN A 9 -16.11 -10.30 9.95
CA GLN A 9 -16.51 -9.59 8.73
C GLN A 9 -15.39 -8.68 8.24
N LEU A 10 -14.88 -7.78 9.10
CA LEU A 10 -13.77 -6.89 8.77
C LEU A 10 -12.53 -7.66 8.31
N THR A 11 -12.25 -8.81 8.93
CA THR A 11 -11.14 -9.70 8.50
C THR A 11 -11.30 -10.10 7.04
N ARG A 12 -12.48 -10.55 6.62
CA ARG A 12 -12.74 -10.96 5.23
C ARG A 12 -12.67 -9.78 4.26
N GLU A 13 -13.22 -8.63 4.63
CA GLU A 13 -13.20 -7.43 3.80
C GLU A 13 -11.77 -6.91 3.59
N VAL A 14 -10.94 -6.87 4.65
CA VAL A 14 -9.52 -6.49 4.55
C VAL A 14 -8.75 -7.43 3.63
N LEU A 15 -8.94 -8.75 3.77
CA LEU A 15 -8.29 -9.73 2.89
C LEU A 15 -8.72 -9.56 1.43
N ALA A 16 -10.01 -9.33 1.17
CA ALA A 16 -10.52 -9.14 -0.18
C ALA A 16 -10.00 -7.84 -0.82
N ALA A 17 -9.98 -6.74 -0.07
CA ALA A 17 -9.44 -5.46 -0.54
C ALA A 17 -7.92 -5.55 -0.80
N THR A 18 -7.18 -6.26 0.07
CA THR A 18 -5.75 -6.54 -0.12
C THR A 18 -5.51 -7.37 -1.39
N ALA A 19 -6.25 -8.46 -1.58
CA ALA A 19 -6.10 -9.35 -2.72
C ALA A 19 -6.44 -8.67 -4.06
N SER A 20 -7.36 -7.71 -4.05
CA SER A 20 -7.71 -6.89 -5.22
C SER A 20 -6.85 -5.62 -5.35
N GLN A 21 -5.88 -5.40 -4.46
CA GLN A 21 -5.05 -4.18 -4.40
C GLN A 21 -5.89 -2.89 -4.40
N ASN A 22 -7.09 -2.94 -3.81
CA ASN A 22 -7.98 -1.81 -3.74
C ASN A 22 -7.62 -0.93 -2.53
N TRP A 23 -6.66 -0.02 -2.74
CA TRP A 23 -6.09 0.81 -1.68
C TRP A 23 -7.11 1.78 -1.08
N ASP A 24 -8.02 2.33 -1.88
CA ASP A 24 -9.10 3.21 -1.40
C ASP A 24 -10.06 2.45 -0.48
N ALA A 25 -10.41 1.21 -0.83
CA ALA A 25 -11.22 0.36 0.02
C ALA A 25 -10.49 0.01 1.32
N LEU A 26 -9.18 -0.24 1.27
CA LEU A 26 -8.36 -0.48 2.47
C LEU A 26 -8.35 0.73 3.41
N GLU A 27 -8.23 1.95 2.89
CA GLU A 27 -8.28 3.17 3.73
C GLU A 27 -9.63 3.33 4.46
N LEU A 28 -10.74 3.04 3.76
CA LEU A 28 -12.06 3.06 4.38
C LEU A 28 -12.20 1.97 5.46
N LEU A 29 -11.68 0.77 5.20
CA LEU A 29 -11.70 -0.35 6.13
C LEU A 29 -10.85 -0.08 7.37
N ASP A 30 -9.69 0.55 7.23
CA ASP A 30 -8.83 0.93 8.36
C ASP A 30 -9.52 1.92 9.30
N ARG A 31 -10.26 2.89 8.76
CA ARG A 31 -11.08 3.81 9.59
C ARG A 31 -12.18 3.07 10.34
N LYS A 32 -12.89 2.15 9.67
CA LYS A 32 -13.92 1.30 10.32
C LYS A 32 -13.31 0.41 11.39
N LEU A 33 -12.12 -0.14 11.14
CA LEU A 33 -11.38 -0.97 12.08
C LEU A 33 -10.98 -0.17 13.32
N ALA A 34 -10.44 1.04 13.15
CA ALA A 34 -10.09 1.93 14.27
C ALA A 34 -11.31 2.27 15.15
N GLN A 35 -12.46 2.58 14.54
CA GLN A 35 -13.71 2.83 15.26
C GLN A 35 -14.21 1.60 16.00
N HIS A 36 -14.18 0.43 15.34
CA HIS A 36 -14.54 -0.85 15.96
C HIS A 36 -13.68 -1.12 17.19
N LEU A 37 -12.35 -1.03 17.06
CA LEU A 37 -11.40 -1.25 18.16
C LEU A 37 -11.61 -0.26 19.32
N ALA A 38 -11.91 1.01 19.03
CA ALA A 38 -12.17 2.02 20.05
C ALA A 38 -13.45 1.75 20.86
N SER A 39 -14.40 1.00 20.29
CA SER A 39 -15.66 0.64 20.95
C SER A 39 -15.57 -0.62 21.83
N LEU A 40 -14.44 -1.34 21.78
CA LEU A 40 -14.29 -2.61 22.50
C LEU A 40 -14.07 -2.38 23.99
N GLY A 41 -14.78 -3.18 24.80
CA GLY A 41 -14.62 -3.26 26.25
C GLY A 41 -13.85 -4.50 26.69
N ILE A 42 -14.24 -5.07 27.83
CA ILE A 42 -13.69 -6.35 28.31
C ILE A 42 -14.03 -7.45 27.32
N LEU A 43 -12.99 -8.15 26.85
CA LEU A 43 -13.08 -9.16 25.79
C LEU A 43 -13.18 -10.57 26.35
N SER A 44 -14.14 -11.34 25.83
CA SER A 44 -14.20 -12.79 25.98
C SER A 44 -13.10 -13.50 25.15
N GLU A 45 -12.82 -14.76 25.46
CA GLU A 45 -11.85 -15.57 24.69
C GLU A 45 -12.24 -15.71 23.20
N ARG A 46 -13.56 -15.76 22.93
CA ARG A 46 -14.08 -15.79 21.57
C ARG A 46 -13.75 -14.51 20.80
N GLU A 47 -13.97 -13.36 21.42
CA GLU A 47 -13.68 -12.06 20.81
C GLU A 47 -12.17 -11.87 20.60
N LYS A 48 -11.33 -12.33 21.55
CA LYS A 48 -9.88 -12.36 21.38
C LYS A 48 -9.45 -13.18 20.18
N ALA A 49 -10.02 -14.38 19.99
CA ALA A 49 -9.73 -15.22 18.84
C ALA A 49 -10.11 -14.54 17.51
N ALA A 50 -11.27 -13.86 17.46
CA ALA A 50 -11.70 -13.10 16.29
C ALA A 50 -10.78 -11.90 16.00
N LEU A 51 -10.33 -11.20 17.04
CA LEU A 51 -9.38 -10.08 16.90
C LEU A 51 -7.98 -10.53 16.50
N LEU A 52 -7.54 -11.73 16.90
CA LEU A 52 -6.29 -12.31 16.43
C LEU A 52 -6.33 -12.57 14.91
N ALA A 53 -7.46 -13.09 14.40
CA ALA A 53 -7.66 -13.26 12.96
C ALA A 53 -7.62 -11.91 12.23
N LEU A 54 -8.30 -10.89 12.78
CA LEU A 54 -8.29 -9.54 12.22
C LEU A 54 -6.89 -8.92 12.20
N ARG A 55 -6.12 -9.06 13.29
CA ARG A 55 -4.74 -8.59 13.38
C ARG A 55 -3.86 -9.23 12.31
N LYS A 56 -4.02 -10.53 12.06
CA LYS A 56 -3.27 -11.25 11.02
C LYS A 56 -3.61 -10.71 9.62
N ALA A 57 -4.88 -10.50 9.32
CA ALA A 57 -5.30 -9.92 8.04
C ALA A 57 -4.75 -8.49 7.84
N HIS A 58 -4.81 -7.64 8.87
CA HIS A 58 -4.25 -6.28 8.80
C HIS A 58 -2.72 -6.30 8.61
N ALA A 59 -2.00 -7.22 9.25
CA ALA A 59 -0.56 -7.36 9.04
C ALA A 59 -0.21 -7.76 7.59
N GLN A 60 -1.04 -8.59 6.95
CA GLN A 60 -0.88 -8.94 5.53
C GLN A 60 -1.16 -7.74 4.62
N ALA A 61 -2.21 -6.97 4.91
CA ALA A 61 -2.51 -5.73 4.19
C ALA A 61 -1.35 -4.74 4.27
N TYR A 62 -0.79 -4.53 5.46
CA TYR A 62 0.39 -3.67 5.68
C TYR A 62 1.59 -4.11 4.84
N GLN A 63 1.89 -5.41 4.81
CA GLN A 63 2.98 -5.94 4.00
C GLN A 63 2.74 -5.68 2.51
N ALA A 64 1.53 -5.95 2.01
CA ALA A 64 1.17 -5.72 0.61
C ALA A 64 1.30 -4.23 0.22
N CYS A 65 0.86 -3.31 1.08
CA CYS A 65 1.04 -1.87 0.88
C CYS A 65 2.53 -1.49 0.85
N SER A 66 3.35 -2.07 1.73
CA SER A 66 4.78 -1.82 1.77
C SER A 66 5.49 -2.30 0.50
N ASP A 67 5.14 -3.49 0.02
CA ASP A 67 5.70 -4.08 -1.19
C ASP A 67 5.31 -3.24 -2.43
N GLU A 68 4.05 -2.81 -2.51
CA GLU A 68 3.59 -1.94 -3.59
C GLU A 68 4.28 -0.57 -3.59
N LYS A 69 4.44 0.04 -2.40
CA LYS A 69 5.22 1.28 -2.25
C LYS A 69 6.65 1.10 -2.76
N HIS A 70 7.29 -0.01 -2.43
CA HIS A 70 8.65 -0.31 -2.90
C HIS A 70 8.69 -0.47 -4.42
N ARG A 71 7.73 -1.21 -5.00
CA ARG A 71 7.59 -1.41 -6.44
C ARG A 71 7.44 -0.08 -7.19
N LEU A 72 6.55 0.80 -6.71
CA LEU A 72 6.35 2.13 -7.29
C LEU A 72 7.61 3.00 -7.17
N GLY A 73 8.33 2.91 -6.05
CA GLY A 73 9.61 3.61 -5.86
C GLY A 73 10.67 3.19 -6.88
N MET A 74 10.79 1.89 -7.16
CA MET A 74 11.68 1.39 -8.21
C MET A 74 11.28 1.89 -9.60
N GLN A 75 9.98 1.83 -9.93
CA GLN A 75 9.48 2.32 -11.23
C GLN A 75 9.73 3.82 -11.43
N LEU A 76 9.54 4.63 -10.40
CA LEU A 76 9.85 6.06 -10.45
C LEU A 76 11.35 6.31 -10.66
N GLY A 77 12.21 5.54 -9.98
CA GLY A 77 13.66 5.60 -10.17
C GLY A 77 14.08 5.26 -11.60
N GLU A 78 13.49 4.22 -12.20
CA GLU A 78 13.73 3.86 -13.59
C GLU A 78 13.31 4.96 -14.58
N ILE A 79 12.14 5.59 -14.35
CA ILE A 79 11.66 6.69 -15.19
C ILE A 79 12.63 7.87 -15.12
N HIS A 80 13.07 8.24 -13.92
CA HIS A 80 14.04 9.31 -13.72
C HIS A 80 15.38 9.02 -14.42
N SER A 81 15.93 7.82 -14.26
CA SER A 81 17.21 7.45 -14.88
C SER A 81 17.12 7.45 -16.41
N LYS A 82 16.01 6.99 -16.99
CA LYS A 82 15.79 7.05 -18.45
C LYS A 82 15.71 8.49 -18.94
N GLN A 83 15.06 9.38 -18.19
CA GLN A 83 14.97 10.80 -18.51
C GLN A 83 16.36 11.47 -18.47
N GLU A 84 17.16 11.21 -17.43
CA GLU A 84 18.53 11.71 -17.32
C GLU A 84 19.40 11.21 -18.49
N GLY A 85 19.25 9.95 -18.89
CA GLY A 85 19.97 9.39 -20.04
C GLY A 85 19.63 10.12 -21.34
N TRP A 86 18.35 10.36 -21.63
CA TRP A 86 17.94 11.11 -22.84
C TRP A 86 18.42 12.56 -22.82
N VAL A 87 18.39 13.22 -21.66
CA VAL A 87 18.89 14.59 -21.51
C VAL A 87 20.40 14.64 -21.73
N ALA A 88 21.16 13.69 -21.19
CA ALA A 88 22.60 13.61 -21.41
C ALA A 88 22.94 13.46 -22.90
N TYR A 89 22.24 12.56 -23.61
CA TYR A 89 22.42 12.42 -25.06
C TYR A 89 22.00 13.66 -25.85
N ALA A 90 20.94 14.36 -25.44
CA ALA A 90 20.50 15.59 -26.10
C ALA A 90 21.51 16.74 -25.93
N ILE A 91 22.09 16.90 -24.74
CA ILE A 91 23.13 17.90 -24.45
C ILE A 91 24.41 17.57 -25.22
N GLU A 92 24.85 16.31 -25.21
CA GLU A 92 26.03 15.87 -25.95
C GLU A 92 25.89 16.17 -27.45
N ASN A 93 24.75 15.86 -28.05
CA ASN A 93 24.50 16.14 -29.47
C ASN A 93 24.46 17.65 -29.78
N ALA A 94 23.94 18.48 -28.86
CA ALA A 94 23.94 19.93 -29.01
C ALA A 94 25.35 20.55 -28.92
N MET A 95 26.23 20.00 -28.06
CA MET A 95 27.62 20.44 -27.96
C MET A 95 28.42 20.13 -29.22
N TYR A 96 28.26 18.94 -29.81
CA TYR A 96 28.95 18.59 -31.06
C TYR A 96 28.43 19.37 -32.29
N GLN A 97 27.21 19.90 -32.26
CA GLN A 97 26.68 20.75 -33.34
C GLN A 97 27.24 22.19 -33.32
N ASP A 98 27.70 22.68 -32.17
CA ASP A 98 28.22 24.05 -32.00
C ASP A 98 29.75 24.14 -32.31
N GLU A 99 30.45 23.01 -32.37
CA GLU A 99 31.90 22.94 -32.63
C GLU A 99 32.29 22.88 -34.13
N ASN A 100 31.32 22.94 -35.05
CA ASN A 100 31.58 22.99 -36.49
C ASN A 100 31.23 24.37 -37.08
N PRO A 101 32.15 25.36 -37.07
CA PRO A 101 31.97 26.57 -37.84
C PRO A 101 32.17 26.22 -39.32
N ALA A 102 31.15 26.48 -40.12
CA ALA A 102 31.23 26.48 -41.59
C ALA A 102 32.26 27.47 -42.12
#